data_AF-A0A2D5W0B7-F1
#
_entry.id   AF-A0A2D5W0B7-F1
#
_cell.length_a   1.000
_cell.length_b   1.000
_cell.length_c   1.000
_cell.angle_alpha   90.00
_cell.angle_beta   90.00
_cell.angle_gamma   90.00
#
_symmetry.space_group_name_H-M   'P 1'
#
loop_
_entity.id
_entity.type
_entity.pdbx_description
1 polymer ?
#
loop_
_entity_poly.entity_id
_entity_poly.type
_entity_poly.pdbx_seq_one_letter_code
_entity_poly.pdbx_strand_id
1 'polypeptide(L)'
;MTNNIWFIDIGAPFNAILPLSLGPSKASFGGLRSVLDVGDAILCRIQEVEENHSSVATMKGMGLRKLKTGAVESVDPHLLGRVIGSKGVNLADLKEKTDTRIIVADNARVWIDGDVVGIISARAELGAMMKKAKVSEYGGDV
;
A
#
# COMPACT_ATOMS: atom_id res chain seq x y z
N MET A 1 18.47 18.99 -16.62
CA MET A 1 17.68 17.83 -17.12
C MET A 1 16.45 17.69 -16.25
N THR A 2 15.27 18.02 -16.77
CA THR A 2 14.01 17.76 -16.05
C THR A 2 13.66 16.29 -16.24
N ASN A 3 13.95 15.48 -15.22
CA ASN A 3 13.54 14.08 -15.20
C ASN A 3 12.00 14.05 -15.10
N ASN A 4 11.34 13.37 -16.04
CA ASN A 4 9.87 13.28 -16.13
C ASN A 4 9.34 11.95 -15.56
N ILE A 5 10.15 11.27 -14.75
CA ILE A 5 9.87 9.94 -14.21
C ILE A 5 10.07 9.98 -12.71
N TRP A 6 9.13 9.40 -11.98
CA TRP A 6 9.30 9.09 -10.56
C TRP A 6 9.78 7.65 -10.39
N PHE A 7 10.76 7.46 -9.51
CA PHE A 7 11.12 6.13 -9.03
C PHE A 7 10.34 5.85 -7.76
N ILE A 8 9.65 4.71 -7.73
CA ILE A 8 8.80 4.29 -6.62
C ILE A 8 9.36 3.01 -6.05
N ASP A 9 9.63 3.03 -4.75
CA ASP A 9 9.87 1.81 -4.01
C ASP A 9 8.56 1.07 -3.79
N ILE A 10 8.43 -0.10 -4.42
CA ILE A 10 7.27 -0.99 -4.31
C ILE A 10 7.50 -2.15 -3.34
N GLY A 11 8.63 -2.22 -2.63
CA GLY A 11 8.95 -3.34 -1.74
C GLY A 11 9.33 -4.64 -2.48
N ALA A 12 9.72 -4.52 -3.75
CA ALA A 12 10.22 -5.62 -4.58
C ALA A 12 11.74 -5.48 -4.79
N PRO A 13 12.42 -6.47 -5.39
CA PRO A 13 13.86 -6.39 -5.66
C PRO A 13 14.27 -5.21 -6.55
N PHE A 14 13.35 -4.72 -7.38
CA PHE A 14 13.55 -3.58 -8.28
C PHE A 14 12.49 -2.50 -8.03
N ASN A 15 12.90 -1.25 -8.19
CA ASN A 15 12.00 -0.11 -8.11
C ASN A 15 11.11 -0.05 -9.36
N ALA A 16 9.90 0.46 -9.16
CA ALA A 16 9.01 0.78 -10.27
C ALA A 16 9.27 2.19 -10.79
N ILE A 17 8.99 2.42 -12.06
CA ILE A 17 8.97 3.74 -12.67
C ILE A 17 7.53 4.21 -12.86
N LEU A 18 7.26 5.47 -12.57
CA LEU A 18 6.00 6.13 -12.89
C LEU A 18 6.30 7.29 -13.86
N PRO A 19 5.98 7.11 -15.14
CA PRO A 19 6.07 8.18 -16.13
C PRO A 19 5.06 9.29 -15.83
N LEU A 20 5.40 10.54 -16.17
CA LEU A 20 4.50 11.69 -16.06
C LEU A 20 3.14 11.47 -16.74
N SER A 21 3.12 10.78 -17.89
CA SER A 21 1.90 10.46 -18.65
C SER A 21 0.94 9.52 -17.90
N LEU A 22 1.44 8.74 -16.94
CA LEU A 22 0.68 7.80 -16.10
C LEU A 22 0.53 8.27 -14.65
N GLY A 23 1.15 9.40 -14.32
CA GLY A 23 1.09 10.04 -13.02
C GLY A 23 -0.23 10.77 -12.74
N PRO A 24 -0.31 11.50 -11.61
CA PRO A 24 -1.52 12.20 -11.20
C PRO A 24 -1.95 13.25 -12.24
N SER A 25 -3.26 13.35 -12.52
CA SER A 25 -3.80 14.23 -13.58
C SER A 25 -3.49 15.72 -13.44
N LYS A 26 -3.01 16.17 -12.27
CA LYS A 26 -2.61 17.57 -12.00
C LYS A 26 -1.13 17.84 -12.26
N ALA A 27 -0.37 16.87 -12.77
CA ALA A 27 1.04 17.06 -13.03
C ALA A 27 1.28 17.84 -14.32
N SER A 28 1.65 19.12 -14.18
CA SER A 28 2.12 19.95 -15.29
C SER A 28 3.62 19.80 -15.51
N PHE A 29 4.04 19.86 -16.77
CA PHE A 29 5.45 19.83 -17.18
C PHE A 29 6.26 20.91 -16.42
N GLY A 30 7.36 20.51 -15.77
CA GLY A 30 8.20 21.40 -14.96
C GLY A 30 7.92 21.42 -13.46
N GLY A 31 6.87 20.74 -12.98
CA GLY A 31 6.44 20.75 -11.57
C GLY A 31 6.37 19.40 -10.88
N LEU A 32 7.19 18.39 -11.24
CA LEU A 32 7.06 17.02 -10.69
C LEU A 32 7.02 16.96 -9.16
N ARG A 33 7.93 17.67 -8.48
CA ARG A 33 8.00 17.71 -7.00
C ARG A 33 6.80 18.39 -6.34
N SER A 34 6.10 19.27 -7.06
CA SER A 34 4.89 19.91 -6.52
C SER A 34 3.71 18.94 -6.45
N VAL A 35 3.78 17.82 -7.17
CA VAL A 35 2.71 16.82 -7.28
C VAL A 35 3.04 15.60 -6.42
N LEU A 36 4.25 15.07 -6.60
CA LEU A 36 4.82 13.95 -5.85
C LEU A 36 6.28 14.26 -5.54
N ASP A 37 6.61 14.30 -4.26
CA ASP A 37 7.96 14.52 -3.74
C ASP A 37 8.49 13.26 -3.04
N VAL A 38 9.78 13.27 -2.77
CA VAL A 38 10.46 12.17 -2.08
C VAL A 38 9.86 12.00 -0.67
N GLY A 39 9.49 10.76 -0.33
CA GLY A 39 8.86 10.42 0.95
C GLY A 39 7.32 10.38 0.89
N ASP A 40 6.70 10.82 -0.20
CA ASP A 40 5.27 10.65 -0.39
C ASP A 40 4.88 9.18 -0.57
N ALA A 41 3.79 8.78 0.07
CA ALA A 41 3.16 7.49 -0.18
C ALA A 41 2.04 7.62 -1.22
N ILE A 42 1.93 6.64 -2.10
CA ILE A 42 0.92 6.61 -3.17
C ILE A 42 0.25 5.24 -3.25
N LEU A 43 -1.02 5.24 -3.66
CA LEU A 43 -1.69 4.06 -4.17
C LEU A 43 -1.55 4.07 -5.69
N CYS A 44 -0.83 3.09 -6.22
CA CYS A 44 -0.62 2.87 -7.65
C CYS A 44 -0.87 1.40 -8.00
N ARG A 45 -0.98 1.12 -9.30
CA ARG A 45 -1.08 -0.23 -9.85
C ARG A 45 0.10 -0.47 -10.79
N ILE A 46 0.60 -1.70 -10.85
CA ILE A 46 1.56 -2.09 -11.89
C ILE A 46 0.79 -2.30 -13.19
N GLN A 47 1.17 -1.55 -14.23
CA GLN A 47 0.57 -1.64 -15.55
C GLN A 47 1.27 -2.70 -16.39
N GLU A 48 2.60 -2.64 -16.42
CA GLU A 48 3.45 -3.49 -17.25
C GLU A 48 4.71 -3.88 -16.47
N VAL A 49 5.26 -5.05 -16.77
CA VAL A 49 6.56 -5.51 -16.28
C VAL A 49 7.42 -5.78 -17.50
N GLU A 50 8.53 -5.07 -17.60
CA GLU A 50 9.49 -5.18 -18.70
C GLU A 50 10.42 -6.39 -18.52
N GLU A 51 11.04 -6.81 -19.61
CA GLU A 51 11.98 -7.95 -19.64
C GLU A 51 13.24 -7.71 -18.79
N ASN A 52 13.63 -6.45 -18.60
CA ASN A 52 14.74 -6.04 -17.73
C ASN A 52 14.36 -6.06 -16.23
N HIS A 53 13.20 -6.61 -15.87
CA HIS A 53 12.61 -6.60 -14.53
C HIS A 53 12.24 -5.21 -13.98
N SER A 54 12.24 -4.18 -14.82
CA SER A 54 11.66 -2.88 -14.49
C SER A 54 10.13 -2.97 -14.52
N SER A 55 9.49 -2.40 -13.51
CA SER A 55 8.03 -2.35 -13.44
C SER A 55 7.52 -0.96 -13.76
N VAL A 56 6.52 -0.84 -14.62
CA VAL A 56 5.86 0.44 -14.92
C VAL A 56 4.60 0.55 -14.08
N ALA A 57 4.55 1.56 -13.22
CA ALA A 57 3.41 1.87 -12.39
C ALA A 57 2.50 2.92 -13.04
N THR A 58 1.22 2.88 -12.70
CA THR A 58 0.20 3.86 -13.09
C THR A 58 -0.59 4.34 -11.88
N MET A 59 -0.96 5.62 -11.90
CA MET A 59 -1.90 6.23 -10.96
C MET A 59 -3.25 6.55 -11.60
N LYS A 60 -3.45 6.10 -12.84
CA LYS A 60 -4.73 6.23 -13.54
C LYS A 60 -5.65 5.06 -13.16
N GLY A 61 -6.79 5.39 -12.56
CA GLY A 61 -7.79 4.41 -12.20
C GLY A 61 -8.57 4.81 -10.96
N MET A 62 -9.61 4.04 -10.65
CA MET A 62 -10.41 4.28 -9.46
C MET A 62 -9.61 3.98 -8.19
N GLY A 63 -9.63 4.91 -7.24
CA GLY A 63 -9.01 4.76 -5.92
C GLY A 63 -7.50 5.02 -5.86
N LEU A 64 -6.80 5.05 -6.99
CA LEU A 64 -5.37 5.36 -7.08
C LEU A 64 -5.13 6.85 -6.87
N ARG A 65 -4.27 7.20 -5.91
CA ARG A 65 -4.03 8.60 -5.51
C ARG A 65 -2.82 8.71 -4.60
N LYS A 66 -2.33 9.94 -4.43
CA LYS A 66 -1.41 10.30 -3.35
C LYS A 66 -2.11 10.17 -2.00
N LEU A 67 -1.47 9.50 -1.04
CA LEU A 67 -1.93 9.40 0.33
C LEU A 67 -1.51 10.66 1.09
N LYS A 68 -2.49 11.37 1.66
CA LYS A 68 -2.27 12.61 2.43
C LYS A 68 -2.45 12.40 3.93
N THR A 69 -3.21 11.37 4.31
CA THR A 69 -3.64 11.09 5.67
C THR A 69 -3.52 9.59 5.93
N GLY A 70 -3.62 9.23 7.21
CA GLY A 70 -3.51 7.86 7.65
C GLY A 70 -2.07 7.43 7.95
N ALA A 71 -1.90 6.14 8.15
CA ALA A 71 -0.63 5.48 8.41
C ALA A 71 -0.40 4.38 7.37
N VAL A 72 0.86 4.20 6.96
CA VAL A 72 1.28 3.07 6.14
C VAL A 72 2.10 2.14 7.02
N GLU A 73 1.61 0.93 7.20
CA GLU A 73 2.26 -0.14 7.95
C GLU A 73 2.80 -1.21 7.00
N SER A 74 3.92 -1.82 7.39
CA SER A 74 4.51 -2.94 6.66
C SER A 74 4.21 -4.26 7.36
N VAL A 75 3.84 -5.26 6.57
CA VAL A 75 3.58 -6.64 7.02
C VAL A 75 4.58 -7.55 6.33
N ASP A 76 4.95 -8.65 6.98
CA ASP A 76 5.73 -9.69 6.32
C ASP A 76 4.87 -10.31 5.19
N PRO A 77 5.34 -10.33 3.93
CA PRO A 77 4.55 -10.82 2.80
C PRO A 77 4.01 -12.24 2.99
N HIS A 78 4.78 -13.10 3.67
CA HIS A 78 4.37 -14.48 3.96
C HIS A 78 3.23 -14.58 4.99
N LEU A 79 2.98 -13.54 5.80
CA LEU A 79 1.89 -13.48 6.77
C LEU A 79 0.65 -12.79 6.21
N LEU A 80 0.77 -12.09 5.08
CA LEU A 80 -0.30 -11.27 4.50
C LEU A 80 -1.60 -12.05 4.36
N GLY A 81 -1.54 -13.28 3.82
CA GLY A 81 -2.71 -14.15 3.67
C GLY A 81 -3.37 -14.52 5.01
N ARG A 82 -2.58 -14.74 6.07
CA ARG A 82 -3.09 -15.02 7.42
C ARG A 82 -3.75 -13.79 8.04
N VAL A 83 -3.16 -12.62 7.84
CA VAL A 83 -3.68 -11.34 8.35
C VAL A 83 -5.00 -10.97 7.66
N ILE A 84 -5.10 -11.17 6.34
CA ILE A 84 -6.36 -10.97 5.60
C ILE A 84 -7.43 -11.98 6.05
N GLY A 85 -7.02 -13.22 6.33
CA GLY A 85 -7.91 -14.31 6.74
C GLY A 85 -8.68 -14.93 5.56
N SER A 86 -9.42 -16.01 5.83
CA SER A 86 -10.25 -16.67 4.81
C SER A 86 -11.30 -15.69 4.29
N LYS A 87 -11.35 -15.50 2.96
CA LYS A 87 -12.25 -14.55 2.27
C LYS A 87 -12.17 -13.09 2.75
N GLY A 88 -11.10 -12.70 3.45
CA GLY A 88 -10.96 -11.33 3.96
C GLY A 88 -11.75 -11.02 5.23
N VAL A 89 -12.25 -12.04 5.95
CA VAL A 89 -13.06 -11.85 7.17
C VAL A 89 -12.29 -11.07 8.24
N ASN A 90 -11.04 -11.44 8.53
CA ASN A 90 -10.24 -10.75 9.55
C ASN A 90 -10.04 -9.26 9.21
N LEU A 91 -9.86 -8.94 7.93
CA LEU A 91 -9.72 -7.56 7.47
C LEU A 91 -11.05 -6.79 7.55
N ALA A 92 -12.17 -7.44 7.25
CA ALA A 92 -13.50 -6.84 7.37
C ALA A 92 -13.83 -6.54 8.84
N ASP A 93 -13.58 -7.50 9.73
CA ASP A 93 -13.77 -7.35 11.18
C ASP A 93 -12.92 -6.21 11.74
N LEU A 94 -11.65 -6.11 11.31
CA LEU A 94 -10.75 -5.04 11.73
C LEU A 94 -11.27 -3.66 11.29
N LYS A 95 -11.78 -3.55 10.06
CA LYS A 95 -12.38 -2.30 9.55
C LYS A 95 -13.61 -1.90 10.35
N GLU A 96 -14.50 -2.86 10.63
CA GLU A 96 -15.75 -2.61 11.36
C GLU A 96 -15.49 -2.20 12.81
N LYS A 97 -14.60 -2.91 13.52
CA LYS A 97 -14.28 -2.62 14.92
C LYS A 97 -13.63 -1.27 15.14
N THR A 98 -12.79 -0.84 14.20
CA THR A 98 -11.98 0.37 14.35
C THR A 98 -12.57 1.59 13.65
N ASP A 99 -13.66 1.39 12.90
CA ASP A 99 -14.28 2.38 12.02
C ASP A 99 -13.23 3.07 11.12
N THR A 100 -12.31 2.26 10.58
CA THR A 100 -11.23 2.76 9.72
C THR A 100 -11.30 2.20 8.30
N ARG A 101 -10.82 3.00 7.35
CA ARG A 101 -10.57 2.59 5.99
C ARG A 101 -9.20 1.93 5.91
N ILE A 102 -9.20 0.62 5.70
CA ILE A 102 -7.97 -0.16 5.52
C ILE A 102 -7.86 -0.66 4.08
N ILE A 103 -6.72 -0.40 3.44
CA ILE A 103 -6.36 -0.94 2.13
C ILE A 103 -5.09 -1.76 2.30
N VAL A 104 -5.19 -3.04 1.98
CA VAL A 104 -4.05 -3.95 1.94
C VAL A 104 -3.56 -4.00 0.49
N ALA A 105 -2.29 -3.70 0.27
CA ALA A 105 -1.64 -3.79 -1.03
C ALA A 105 -0.87 -5.12 -1.16
N ASP A 106 -0.69 -5.58 -2.39
CA ASP A 106 -0.05 -6.87 -2.69
C ASP A 106 1.43 -6.93 -2.30
N ASN A 107 2.08 -5.77 -2.13
CA ASN A 107 3.45 -5.66 -1.61
C ASN A 107 3.53 -5.70 -0.08
N ALA A 108 2.48 -6.22 0.58
CA ALA A 108 2.36 -6.33 2.02
C ALA A 108 2.45 -5.00 2.77
N ARG A 109 2.19 -3.87 2.10
CA ARG A 109 1.96 -2.58 2.74
C ARG A 109 0.47 -2.39 2.98
N VAL A 110 0.13 -1.91 4.17
CA VAL A 110 -1.24 -1.69 4.60
C VAL A 110 -1.41 -0.22 4.89
N TRP A 111 -2.32 0.43 4.19
CA TRP A 111 -2.71 1.81 4.46
C TRP A 111 -3.96 1.84 5.33
N ILE A 112 -3.90 2.58 6.43
CA ILE A 112 -4.96 2.72 7.43
C ILE A 112 -5.31 4.20 7.54
N ASP A 113 -6.56 4.55 7.32
CA ASP A 113 -7.04 5.93 7.32
C ASP A 113 -8.36 6.03 8.09
N GLY A 114 -8.53 7.09 8.86
CA GLY A 114 -9.64 7.27 9.78
C GLY A 114 -9.27 8.24 10.89
N ASP A 115 -10.03 8.21 11.98
CA ASP A 115 -9.72 9.03 13.15
C ASP A 115 -8.44 8.56 13.84
N VAL A 116 -7.76 9.48 14.54
CA VAL A 116 -6.49 9.21 15.22
C VAL A 116 -6.61 8.02 16.18
N VAL A 117 -7.70 7.95 16.94
CA VAL A 117 -7.97 6.84 17.86
C VAL A 117 -8.20 5.54 17.11
N GLY A 118 -8.98 5.57 16.01
CA GLY A 118 -9.20 4.42 15.16
C GLY A 118 -7.91 3.89 14.53
N ILE A 119 -7.05 4.78 14.02
CA ILE A 119 -5.75 4.43 13.46
C ILE A 119 -4.86 3.76 14.52
N ILE A 120 -4.79 4.31 15.74
CA ILE A 120 -3.97 3.72 16.81
C ILE A 120 -4.48 2.32 17.16
N SER A 121 -5.80 2.17 17.33
CA SER A 121 -6.42 0.88 17.63
C SER A 121 -6.19 -0.14 16.51
N ALA A 122 -6.37 0.27 15.24
CA ALA A 122 -6.14 -0.57 14.08
C ALA A 122 -4.68 -1.03 13.97
N ARG A 123 -3.72 -0.13 14.22
CA ARG A 123 -2.28 -0.47 14.24
C ARG A 123 -1.96 -1.48 15.35
N ALA A 124 -2.53 -1.28 16.54
CA ALA A 124 -2.31 -2.19 17.67
C ALA A 124 -2.90 -3.58 17.41
N GLU A 125 -4.12 -3.66 16.89
CA GLU A 125 -4.78 -4.92 16.56
C GLU A 125 -4.08 -5.63 15.39
N LEU A 126 -3.69 -4.90 14.34
CA LEU A 126 -2.90 -5.42 13.23
C LEU A 126 -1.56 -6.01 13.73
N GLY A 127 -0.85 -5.29 14.62
CA GLY A 127 0.38 -5.78 15.23
C GLY A 127 0.17 -7.04 16.09
N ALA A 128 -0.95 -7.13 16.80
CA ALA A 128 -1.31 -8.32 17.57
C ALA A 128 -1.63 -9.51 16.64
N MET A 129 -2.35 -9.29 15.54
CA MET A 129 -2.60 -10.31 14.52
C MET A 129 -1.29 -10.82 13.89
N MET A 130 -0.34 -9.93 13.59
CA MET A 130 0.98 -10.34 13.08
C MET A 130 1.75 -11.20 14.08
N LYS A 131 1.76 -10.83 15.36
CA LYS A 131 2.42 -11.63 16.41
C LYS A 131 1.80 -13.03 16.52
N LYS A 132 0.46 -13.10 16.54
CA LYS A 132 -0.27 -14.38 16.54
C LYS A 132 0.05 -15.21 15.29
N ALA A 133 0.15 -14.58 14.12
CA ALA A 133 0.45 -15.27 12.87
C ALA A 133 1.89 -15.81 12.77
N LYS A 134 2.85 -15.22 13.51
CA LYS A 134 4.24 -15.69 13.61
C LYS A 134 4.40 -16.90 14.51
N VAL A 135 3.61 -16.99 15.57
CA VAL A 135 3.56 -18.16 16.44
C VAL A 135 2.71 -19.22 15.71
N SER A 136 3.22 -20.43 15.56
CA SER A 136 2.62 -21.51 14.74
C SER A 136 1.29 -22.09 15.29
N GLU A 137 0.48 -21.30 16.00
CA GLU A 137 -0.85 -21.68 16.52
C GLU A 137 -1.98 -21.07 15.68
N TYR A 138 -1.77 -21.00 14.37
CA TYR A 138 -2.87 -20.84 13.41
C TYR A 138 -2.65 -21.83 12.26
N GLY A 139 -2.57 -23.11 12.63
CA GLY A 139 -3.01 -24.17 11.72
C GLY A 139 -4.50 -23.96 11.55
N GLY A 140 -4.94 -23.71 10.32
CA GLY A 140 -6.37 -23.67 10.05
C GLY A 140 -6.98 -24.98 10.50
N ASP A 141 -8.08 -24.92 11.24
CA ASP A 141 -8.97 -26.06 11.31
C ASP A 141 -9.33 -26.43 9.86
N VAL A 142 -8.94 -27.64 9.48
CA VAL A 142 -9.36 -28.31 8.25
C VAL A 142 -10.81 -28.73 8.41
#